data_AF-A0A2J8AZB2-F1
#
_entry.id   AF-A0A2J8AZB2-F1
#
_cell.length_a   1.000
_cell.length_b   1.000
_cell.length_c   1.000
_cell.angle_alpha   90.00
_cell.angle_beta   90.00
_cell.angle_gamma   90.00
#
_symmetry.space_group_name_H-M   'P 1'
#
loop_
_entity.id
_entity.type
_entity.pdbx_description
1 polymer ?
#
loop_
_entity_poly.entity_id
_entity_poly.type
_entity_poly.pdbx_seq_one_letter_code
_entity_poly.pdbx_strand_id
1 'polypeptide(L)'
;MKIYCEIPDDRKGPREEEKEREARRKDRKSVEKNARIEKDSDKPIIISPAQFWKKTGKHMSEFGLDAKSIDDRAKFETIVRGIVEGNQELLKGLQWRGQDEPVTAYIKGKDVVLVNSKNEFITILKKVLIMRGLRTKECAKFIYFFEEVQKAAGRCNKVFFLDFGECKDIEANGVLLDDLFGWLVPTSKASEFEKQFLKREPLDAWDDYLVWAIPSYEGQTLTVEFEQ
;
A
#
# COMPACT_ATOMS: atom_id res chain seq x y z
N MET A 1 5.86 -32.58 -0.29
CA MET A 1 6.03 -33.00 1.12
C MET A 1 4.93 -32.31 1.93
N LYS A 2 4.00 -33.06 2.54
CA LYS A 2 2.92 -32.47 3.36
C LYS A 2 3.47 -32.21 4.77
N ILE A 3 3.53 -30.95 5.18
CA ILE A 3 3.98 -30.55 6.52
C ILE A 3 2.74 -30.40 7.40
N TYR A 4 2.64 -31.21 8.46
CA TYR A 4 1.68 -31.04 9.55
C TYR A 4 2.42 -30.46 10.76
N CYS A 5 1.91 -29.36 11.33
CA CYS A 5 2.44 -28.76 12.56
C CYS A 5 1.48 -29.02 13.72
N GLU A 6 1.99 -29.65 14.78
CA GLU A 6 1.34 -29.68 16.09
C GLU A 6 1.58 -28.34 16.80
N ILE A 7 0.53 -27.77 17.40
CA ILE A 7 0.58 -26.51 18.16
C ILE A 7 0.80 -26.85 19.63
N PRO A 8 1.90 -26.43 20.27
CA PRO A 8 2.12 -26.64 21.70
C PRO A 8 1.18 -25.75 22.55
N ASP A 9 0.67 -26.30 23.66
CA ASP A 9 -0.16 -25.60 24.64
C ASP A 9 0.70 -24.64 25.49
N ASP A 10 0.62 -23.34 25.21
CA ASP A 10 1.45 -22.27 25.79
C ASP A 10 0.74 -21.45 26.87
N ARG A 11 -0.30 -22.00 27.52
CA ARG A 11 -1.08 -21.29 28.55
C ARG A 11 -0.20 -20.72 29.66
N LYS A 12 0.04 -19.39 29.62
CA LYS A 12 0.81 -18.64 30.63
C LYS A 12 0.03 -18.48 31.93
N GLY A 13 0.73 -18.47 33.05
CA GLY A 13 0.11 -18.31 34.37
C GLY A 13 -0.51 -16.91 34.57
N PRO A 14 -1.54 -16.77 35.44
CA PRO A 14 -2.29 -15.50 35.60
C PRO A 14 -1.42 -14.29 35.93
N ARG A 15 -0.31 -14.51 36.64
CA ARG A 15 0.63 -13.48 37.08
C ARG A 15 1.56 -12.99 35.97
N GLU A 16 1.84 -13.83 34.98
CA GLU A 16 2.61 -13.46 33.78
C GLU A 16 1.72 -12.73 32.78
N GLU A 17 0.46 -13.17 32.63
CA GLU A 17 -0.52 -12.44 31.84
C GLU A 17 -0.76 -11.02 32.37
N GLU A 18 -0.83 -10.83 33.69
CA GLU A 18 -1.05 -9.51 34.29
C GLU A 18 0.14 -8.58 34.05
N LYS A 19 1.39 -9.08 34.20
CA LYS A 19 2.60 -8.33 33.85
C LYS A 19 2.65 -7.98 32.37
N GLU A 20 2.27 -8.90 31.50
CA GLU A 20 2.25 -8.68 30.05
C GLU A 20 1.15 -7.68 29.65
N ARG A 21 -0.02 -7.71 30.31
CA ARG A 21 -1.09 -6.71 30.14
C ARG A 21 -0.68 -5.33 30.64
N GLU A 22 0.04 -5.25 31.75
CA GLU A 22 0.54 -3.99 32.30
C GLU A 22 1.67 -3.41 31.44
N ALA A 23 2.56 -4.27 30.93
CA ALA A 23 3.57 -3.90 29.93
C ALA A 23 2.90 -3.40 28.64
N ARG A 24 1.93 -4.13 28.08
CA ARG A 24 1.14 -3.68 26.91
C ARG A 24 0.36 -2.39 27.15
N ARG A 25 -0.12 -2.13 28.39
CA ARG A 25 -0.76 -0.85 28.74
C ARG A 25 0.24 0.29 28.81
N LYS A 26 1.43 0.07 29.37
CA LYS A 26 2.51 1.07 29.42
C LYS A 26 3.06 1.34 28.03
N ASP A 27 3.19 0.31 27.20
CA ASP A 27 3.64 0.40 25.82
C ASP A 27 2.58 1.04 24.92
N ARG A 28 1.29 0.72 25.11
CA ARG A 28 0.20 1.45 24.42
C ARG A 28 0.14 2.91 24.83
N LYS A 29 0.38 3.25 26.11
CA LYS A 29 0.46 4.64 26.57
C LYS A 29 1.73 5.35 26.07
N SER A 30 2.86 4.65 25.92
CA SER A 30 4.09 5.20 25.34
C SER A 30 3.92 5.42 23.84
N VAL A 31 3.28 4.49 23.12
CA VAL A 31 2.90 4.60 21.70
C VAL A 31 1.85 5.70 21.50
N GLU A 32 0.82 5.83 22.35
CA GLU A 32 -0.16 6.92 22.26
C GLU A 32 0.44 8.29 22.63
N LYS A 33 1.45 8.33 23.52
CA LYS A 33 2.20 9.55 23.86
C LYS A 33 3.20 9.93 22.77
N ASN A 34 3.86 8.95 22.14
CA ASN A 34 4.80 9.14 21.04
C ASN A 34 4.09 9.36 19.70
N ALA A 35 2.88 8.84 19.50
CA ALA A 35 2.03 9.13 18.33
C ALA A 35 1.46 10.57 18.36
N ARG A 36 1.61 11.29 19.48
CA ARG A 36 1.21 12.69 19.63
C ARG A 36 2.35 13.69 19.39
N ILE A 37 3.51 13.25 18.91
CA ILE A 37 4.64 14.10 18.53
C ILE A 37 5.20 13.51 17.21
N GLU A 38 5.02 14.05 16.01
CA GLU A 38 4.65 15.38 15.56
C GLU A 38 3.50 15.29 14.54
N LYS A 39 2.35 15.84 14.89
CA LYS A 39 1.38 16.28 13.89
C LYS A 39 2.01 17.48 13.16
N ASP A 40 2.68 17.22 12.04
CA ASP A 40 3.09 18.24 11.06
C ASP A 40 1.85 18.77 10.28
N SER A 41 0.71 18.88 10.98
CA SER A 41 -0.62 19.13 10.42
C SER A 41 -1.08 20.57 10.56
N ASP A 42 -0.27 21.46 11.13
CA ASP A 42 -0.70 22.84 11.40
C ASP A 42 -0.50 23.80 10.23
N LYS A 43 0.17 23.37 9.15
CA LYS A 43 0.23 24.16 7.92
C LYS A 43 -0.81 23.66 6.92
N PRO A 44 -1.86 24.46 6.65
CA PRO A 44 -2.83 24.10 5.62
C PRO A 44 -2.13 23.96 4.28
N ILE A 45 -2.58 23.01 3.47
CA ILE A 45 -2.06 22.83 2.12
C ILE A 45 -2.26 24.11 1.30
N ILE A 46 -1.23 24.46 0.52
CA ILE A 46 -1.25 25.63 -0.34
C ILE A 46 -1.68 25.18 -1.74
N ILE A 47 -2.87 25.59 -2.15
CA ILE A 47 -3.40 25.30 -3.49
C ILE A 47 -3.28 26.56 -4.33
N SER A 48 -2.25 26.61 -5.18
CA SER A 48 -2.11 27.68 -6.18
C SER A 48 -3.20 27.52 -7.26
N PRO A 49 -3.97 28.57 -7.60
CA PRO A 49 -4.99 28.50 -8.63
C PRO A 49 -4.42 27.98 -9.95
N ALA A 50 -3.26 28.49 -10.40
CA ALA A 50 -2.65 28.10 -11.65
C ALA A 50 -2.32 26.59 -11.71
N GLN A 51 -1.75 26.05 -10.64
CA GLN A 51 -1.41 24.64 -10.57
C GLN A 51 -2.66 23.77 -10.43
N PHE A 52 -3.64 24.22 -9.64
CA PHE A 52 -4.93 23.57 -9.50
C PHE A 52 -5.65 23.48 -10.85
N TRP A 53 -5.69 24.56 -11.64
CA TRP A 53 -6.25 24.60 -12.99
C TRP A 53 -5.64 23.57 -13.94
N LYS A 54 -4.31 23.42 -13.89
CA LYS A 54 -3.60 22.46 -14.74
C LYS A 54 -3.94 21.01 -14.38
N LYS A 55 -4.24 20.74 -13.10
CA LYS A 55 -4.48 19.39 -12.58
C LYS A 55 -5.95 19.00 -12.60
N THR A 56 -6.85 19.95 -12.42
CA THR A 56 -8.30 19.76 -12.58
C THR A 56 -8.63 19.25 -13.98
N GLY A 57 -8.06 19.86 -15.02
CA GLY A 57 -8.24 19.42 -16.41
C GLY A 57 -7.73 18.01 -16.73
N LYS A 58 -6.93 17.39 -15.85
CA LYS A 58 -6.38 16.05 -16.05
C LYS A 58 -7.06 14.97 -15.21
N HIS A 59 -7.40 15.29 -13.96
CA HIS A 59 -7.80 14.28 -12.97
C HIS A 59 -9.25 14.40 -12.50
N MET A 60 -9.96 15.51 -12.73
CA MET A 60 -11.34 15.67 -12.22
C MET A 60 -12.32 14.63 -12.79
N SER A 61 -12.17 14.25 -14.06
CA SER A 61 -13.00 13.24 -14.69
C SER A 61 -12.88 11.89 -14.01
N GLU A 62 -11.71 11.56 -13.46
CA GLU A 62 -11.49 10.36 -12.66
C GLU A 62 -12.45 10.35 -11.45
N PHE A 63 -12.76 11.52 -10.89
CA PHE A 63 -13.70 11.73 -9.79
C PHE A 63 -15.16 11.88 -10.22
N GLY A 64 -15.47 11.76 -11.51
CA GLY A 64 -16.83 11.98 -12.04
C GLY A 64 -17.24 13.45 -12.03
N LEU A 65 -16.27 14.37 -12.04
CA LEU A 65 -16.48 15.81 -11.96
C LEU A 65 -16.14 16.49 -13.28
N ASP A 66 -16.85 17.58 -13.61
CA ASP A 66 -16.58 18.38 -14.80
C ASP A 66 -15.62 19.54 -14.49
N ALA A 67 -14.45 19.52 -15.14
CA ALA A 67 -13.44 20.56 -15.02
C ALA A 67 -13.89 21.92 -15.59
N LYS A 68 -15.01 22.02 -16.30
CA LYS A 68 -15.60 23.30 -16.74
C LYS A 68 -16.59 23.88 -15.72
N SER A 69 -17.11 23.05 -14.81
CA SER A 69 -18.08 23.47 -13.80
C SER A 69 -17.38 24.07 -12.58
N ILE A 70 -17.75 25.30 -12.22
CA ILE A 70 -17.23 26.02 -11.03
C ILE A 70 -17.55 25.25 -9.75
N ASP A 71 -18.76 24.71 -9.63
CA ASP A 71 -19.20 23.95 -8.47
C ASP A 71 -18.41 22.65 -8.33
N ASP A 72 -18.15 21.96 -9.44
CA ASP A 72 -17.37 20.72 -9.42
C ASP A 72 -15.91 20.98 -9.12
N ARG A 73 -15.37 22.14 -9.50
CA ARG A 73 -14.02 22.56 -9.10
C ARG A 73 -13.94 22.78 -7.58
N ALA A 74 -14.96 23.40 -6.97
CA ALA A 74 -15.05 23.55 -5.52
C ALA A 74 -15.20 22.20 -4.80
N LYS A 75 -15.97 21.26 -5.37
CA LYS A 75 -16.04 19.87 -4.88
C LYS A 75 -14.69 19.17 -4.97
N PHE A 76 -13.96 19.36 -6.06
CA PHE A 76 -12.64 18.77 -6.24
C PHE A 76 -11.63 19.31 -5.22
N GLU A 77 -11.67 20.62 -4.92
CA GLU A 77 -10.86 21.20 -3.84
C GLU A 77 -11.22 20.59 -2.48
N THR A 78 -12.52 20.44 -2.20
CA THR A 78 -13.01 19.78 -0.99
C THR A 78 -12.50 18.33 -0.87
N ILE A 79 -12.45 17.58 -1.98
CA ILE A 79 -11.90 16.21 -2.00
C ILE A 79 -10.40 16.24 -1.65
N VAL A 80 -9.61 17.11 -2.28
CA VAL A 80 -8.17 17.23 -2.02
C VAL A 80 -7.91 17.55 -0.55
N ARG A 81 -8.61 18.55 0.00
CA ARG A 81 -8.50 18.92 1.42
C ARG A 81 -8.94 17.78 2.34
N GLY A 82 -10.05 17.12 2.03
CA GLY A 82 -10.57 16.00 2.80
C GLY A 82 -9.67 14.76 2.81
N ILE A 83 -8.83 14.56 1.78
CA ILE A 83 -7.78 13.54 1.78
C ILE A 83 -6.64 13.94 2.69
N VAL A 84 -6.17 15.19 2.63
CA VAL A 84 -5.05 15.64 3.45
C VAL A 84 -5.42 15.72 4.92
N GLU A 85 -6.58 16.27 5.27
CA GLU A 85 -7.06 16.40 6.65
C GLU A 85 -7.43 15.05 7.27
N GLY A 86 -8.01 14.16 6.47
CA GLY A 86 -8.47 12.83 6.88
C GLY A 86 -7.56 11.69 6.44
N ASN A 87 -6.27 11.96 6.20
CA ASN A 87 -5.33 10.94 5.75
C ASN A 87 -5.16 9.84 6.79
N GLN A 88 -4.91 8.62 6.32
CA GLN A 88 -4.64 7.43 7.13
C GLN A 88 -3.14 7.14 7.17
N GLU A 89 -2.41 7.56 6.13
CA GLU A 89 -0.97 7.34 6.00
C GLU A 89 -0.30 8.54 5.35
N LEU A 90 0.96 8.76 5.76
CA LEU A 90 1.82 9.83 5.30
C LEU A 90 3.18 9.26 4.88
N LEU A 91 3.52 9.40 3.60
CA LEU A 91 4.83 8.99 3.07
C LEU A 91 5.66 10.23 2.73
N LYS A 92 6.77 10.43 3.45
CA LYS A 92 7.73 11.51 3.20
C LYS A 92 8.93 10.99 2.38
N GLY A 93 9.63 11.89 1.69
CA GLY A 93 10.90 11.57 1.01
C GLY A 93 10.75 10.90 -0.35
N LEU A 94 9.58 11.00 -0.98
CA LEU A 94 9.34 10.38 -2.29
C LEU A 94 10.01 11.19 -3.40
N GLN A 95 10.82 10.53 -4.21
CA GLN A 95 11.36 11.15 -5.43
C GLN A 95 10.25 11.23 -6.48
N TRP A 96 9.93 12.44 -6.96
CA TRP A 96 8.84 12.65 -7.91
C TRP A 96 9.33 13.39 -9.15
N ARG A 97 8.98 12.85 -10.33
CA ARG A 97 9.43 13.40 -11.61
C ARG A 97 8.99 14.87 -11.77
N GLY A 98 9.96 15.74 -12.02
CA GLY A 98 9.73 17.18 -12.23
C GLY A 98 9.61 17.96 -10.92
N GLN A 99 10.09 17.41 -9.81
CA GLN A 99 10.36 18.14 -8.57
C GLN A 99 11.85 18.00 -8.24
N ASP A 100 12.47 19.11 -7.83
CA ASP A 100 13.88 19.11 -7.43
C ASP A 100 14.08 18.52 -6.04
N GLU A 101 13.06 18.64 -5.19
CA GLU A 101 13.05 18.14 -3.82
C GLU A 101 12.06 16.98 -3.65
N PRO A 102 12.31 16.06 -2.68
CA PRO A 102 11.38 15.00 -2.36
C PRO A 102 10.00 15.53 -1.95
N VAL A 103 8.95 14.78 -2.32
CA VAL A 103 7.56 15.13 -2.05
C VAL A 103 7.00 14.33 -0.86
N THR A 104 5.88 14.82 -0.33
CA THR A 104 5.09 14.12 0.69
C THR A 104 3.78 13.65 0.06
N ALA A 105 3.40 12.40 0.32
CA ALA A 105 2.12 11.82 -0.07
C ALA A 105 1.19 11.67 1.14
N TYR A 106 0.00 12.27 1.04
CA TYR A 106 -1.13 12.03 1.94
C TYR A 106 -2.05 10.98 1.32
N ILE A 107 -2.30 9.90 2.05
CA ILE A 107 -3.04 8.75 1.54
C ILE A 107 -4.33 8.58 2.34
N LYS A 108 -5.47 8.48 1.65
CA LYS A 108 -6.77 8.16 2.22
C LYS A 108 -7.45 7.09 1.37
N GLY A 109 -7.55 5.88 1.89
CA GLY A 109 -7.97 4.73 1.10
C GLY A 109 -7.04 4.52 -0.10
N LYS A 110 -7.60 4.56 -1.32
CA LYS A 110 -6.87 4.38 -2.58
C LYS A 110 -6.49 5.70 -3.27
N ASP A 111 -6.79 6.84 -2.65
CA ASP A 111 -6.55 8.16 -3.22
C ASP A 111 -5.35 8.83 -2.55
N VAL A 112 -4.51 9.48 -3.36
CA VAL A 112 -3.23 10.05 -2.93
C VAL A 112 -3.15 11.52 -3.34
N VAL A 113 -2.80 12.39 -2.39
CA VAL A 113 -2.44 13.79 -2.66
C VAL A 113 -0.96 13.98 -2.44
N LEU A 114 -0.26 14.52 -3.45
CA LEU A 114 1.17 14.86 -3.36
C LEU A 114 1.34 16.36 -3.13
N VAL A 115 2.23 16.70 -2.19
CA VAL A 115 2.67 18.07 -1.92
C VAL A 115 4.19 18.15 -1.94
N ASN A 116 4.73 19.32 -2.30
CA ASN A 116 6.17 19.56 -2.21
C ASN A 116 6.61 19.84 -0.76
N SER A 117 7.90 20.10 -0.56
CA SER A 117 8.51 20.44 0.74
C SER A 117 7.94 21.72 1.38
N LYS A 118 7.19 22.55 0.63
CA LYS A 118 6.52 23.76 1.11
C LYS A 118 5.02 23.55 1.38
N ASN A 119 4.54 22.31 1.36
CA ASN A 119 3.12 21.94 1.42
C ASN A 119 2.27 22.52 0.27
N GLU A 120 2.88 22.82 -0.87
CA GLU A 120 2.14 23.23 -2.07
C GLU A 120 1.62 22.00 -2.81
N PHE A 121 0.34 22.03 -3.17
CA PHE A 121 -0.32 20.98 -3.93
C PHE A 121 0.36 20.76 -5.28
N ILE A 122 0.84 19.54 -5.51
CA ILE A 122 1.41 19.12 -6.79
C ILE A 122 0.33 18.46 -7.64
N THR A 123 -0.31 17.43 -7.10
CA THR A 123 -1.30 16.62 -7.82
C THR A 123 -2.11 15.77 -6.85
N ILE A 124 -3.28 15.35 -7.30
CA ILE A 124 -4.03 14.24 -6.73
C ILE A 124 -3.99 13.09 -7.73
N LEU A 125 -4.04 11.87 -7.23
CA LEU A 125 -4.10 10.66 -8.01
C LEU A 125 -5.26 9.82 -7.48
N LYS A 126 -6.24 9.51 -8.33
CA LYS A 126 -7.37 8.67 -7.96
C LYS A 126 -7.03 7.20 -8.12
N LYS A 127 -7.46 6.36 -7.18
CA LYS A 127 -7.26 4.91 -7.25
C LYS A 127 -5.82 4.56 -7.63
N VAL A 128 -4.83 5.23 -7.04
CA VAL A 128 -3.48 4.68 -7.11
C VAL A 128 -3.56 3.43 -6.28
N LEU A 129 -3.65 2.30 -6.95
CA LEU A 129 -3.44 1.01 -6.35
C LEU A 129 -1.93 0.97 -6.08
N ILE A 130 -1.47 1.69 -5.06
CA ILE A 130 -0.19 1.39 -4.41
C ILE A 130 -0.48 0.11 -3.67
N MET A 131 -0.42 -0.97 -4.44
CA MET A 131 -0.65 -2.27 -3.92
C MET A 131 0.66 -2.69 -3.28
N ARG A 132 0.62 -2.82 -1.96
CA ARG A 132 1.72 -3.41 -1.19
C ARG A 132 2.19 -4.69 -1.90
N GLY A 133 3.49 -4.82 -2.08
CA GLY A 133 4.09 -5.90 -2.86
C GLY A 133 4.47 -5.56 -4.29
N LEU A 134 4.14 -4.36 -4.81
CA LEU A 134 4.52 -3.92 -6.16
C LEU A 134 5.49 -2.73 -6.14
N ARG A 135 6.33 -2.62 -7.17
CA ARG A 135 7.20 -1.44 -7.44
C ARG A 135 6.72 -0.58 -8.60
N THR A 136 5.73 -1.05 -9.34
CA THR A 136 5.24 -0.48 -10.58
C THR A 136 3.75 -0.19 -10.49
N LYS A 137 3.30 0.74 -11.32
CA LYS A 137 1.87 1.01 -11.48
C LYS A 137 1.33 0.05 -12.52
N GLU A 138 0.44 -0.85 -12.09
CA GLU A 138 -0.14 -1.87 -12.95
C GLU A 138 -1.56 -1.51 -13.41
N CYS A 139 -2.03 -2.22 -14.43
CA CYS A 139 -3.39 -2.05 -14.96
C CYS A 139 -4.45 -2.61 -13.98
N ALA A 140 -5.70 -2.17 -14.13
CA ALA A 140 -6.79 -2.60 -13.23
C ALA A 140 -6.98 -4.12 -13.21
N LYS A 141 -6.90 -4.80 -14.37
CA LYS A 141 -7.01 -6.26 -14.47
C LYS A 141 -5.94 -6.97 -13.64
N PHE A 142 -4.68 -6.55 -13.78
CA PHE A 142 -3.57 -7.12 -13.02
C PHE A 142 -3.73 -6.88 -11.52
N ILE A 143 -4.14 -5.67 -11.12
CA ILE A 143 -4.35 -5.40 -9.69
C ILE A 143 -5.43 -6.31 -9.09
N TYR A 144 -6.54 -6.58 -9.80
CA TYR A 144 -7.54 -7.53 -9.31
C TYR A 144 -6.95 -8.93 -9.10
N PHE A 145 -6.13 -9.40 -10.04
CA PHE A 145 -5.42 -10.67 -9.89
C PHE A 145 -4.46 -10.63 -8.68
N PHE A 146 -3.63 -9.60 -8.59
CA PHE A 146 -2.66 -9.46 -7.50
C PHE A 146 -3.35 -9.34 -6.12
N GLU A 147 -4.59 -8.83 -6.05
CA GLU A 147 -5.43 -8.83 -4.82
C GLU A 147 -5.72 -10.25 -4.33
N GLU A 148 -5.93 -11.20 -5.23
CA GLU A 148 -6.11 -12.60 -4.86
C GLU A 148 -4.80 -13.27 -4.40
N VAL A 149 -3.67 -12.93 -5.03
CA VAL A 149 -2.33 -13.36 -4.59
C VAL A 149 -2.05 -12.87 -3.17
N GLN A 150 -2.31 -11.59 -2.88
CA GLN A 150 -2.12 -11.04 -1.54
C GLN A 150 -3.09 -11.63 -0.50
N LYS A 151 -4.34 -11.93 -0.87
CA LYS A 151 -5.27 -12.65 0.00
C LYS A 151 -4.79 -14.06 0.32
N ALA A 152 -4.21 -14.76 -0.65
CA ALA A 152 -3.60 -16.08 -0.42
C ALA A 152 -2.41 -15.98 0.55
N ALA A 153 -1.50 -15.02 0.34
CA ALA A 153 -0.37 -14.78 1.25
C ALA A 153 -0.85 -14.44 2.68
N GLY A 154 -1.86 -13.59 2.79
CA GLY A 154 -2.43 -13.14 4.06
C GLY A 154 -3.04 -14.27 4.89
N ARG A 155 -3.61 -15.31 4.26
CA ARG A 155 -4.10 -16.52 4.94
C ARG A 155 -2.99 -17.26 5.71
N CYS A 156 -1.73 -17.04 5.33
CA CYS A 156 -0.56 -17.62 5.98
C CYS A 156 0.23 -16.60 6.84
N ASN A 157 -0.35 -15.44 7.18
CA ASN A 157 0.34 -14.33 7.86
C ASN A 157 1.62 -13.87 7.14
N LYS A 158 1.56 -13.80 5.81
CA LYS A 158 2.65 -13.35 4.94
C LYS A 158 2.17 -12.26 3.99
N VAL A 159 3.14 -11.61 3.34
CA VAL A 159 2.95 -10.61 2.29
C VAL A 159 3.80 -11.03 1.10
N PHE A 160 3.20 -11.09 -0.08
CA PHE A 160 3.92 -11.35 -1.32
C PHE A 160 4.44 -10.05 -1.94
N PHE A 161 5.68 -10.08 -2.41
CA PHE A 161 6.35 -8.98 -3.10
C PHE A 161 6.82 -9.45 -4.46
N LEU A 162 6.29 -8.86 -5.53
CA LEU A 162 6.53 -9.25 -6.92
C LEU A 162 7.90 -8.80 -7.40
N ASP A 163 8.64 -9.73 -8.02
CA ASP A 163 9.81 -9.39 -8.84
C ASP A 163 9.43 -9.27 -10.32
N PHE A 164 8.99 -10.39 -10.92
CA PHE A 164 8.54 -10.49 -12.31
C PHE A 164 7.46 -11.56 -12.47
N GLY A 165 6.76 -11.57 -13.61
CA GLY A 165 5.85 -12.64 -14.02
C GLY A 165 6.33 -13.29 -15.33
N GLU A 166 5.88 -14.50 -15.63
CA GLU A 166 6.29 -15.23 -16.84
C GLU A 166 5.62 -14.73 -18.13
N CYS A 167 4.65 -13.80 -18.04
CA CYS A 167 3.85 -13.29 -19.15
C CYS A 167 3.20 -14.41 -19.99
N LYS A 168 2.61 -15.41 -19.32
CA LYS A 168 1.93 -16.52 -20.01
C LYS A 168 0.66 -16.10 -20.76
N ASP A 169 0.16 -14.89 -20.52
CA ASP A 169 -1.04 -14.29 -21.14
C ASP A 169 -2.27 -15.22 -21.11
N ILE A 170 -2.41 -16.03 -20.05
CA ILE A 170 -3.54 -16.95 -19.91
C ILE A 170 -4.76 -16.15 -19.44
N GLU A 171 -5.75 -15.97 -20.32
CA GLU A 171 -7.03 -15.39 -19.91
C GLU A 171 -8.00 -16.48 -19.46
N ALA A 172 -8.42 -16.44 -18.19
CA ALA A 172 -9.49 -17.27 -17.65
C ALA A 172 -10.55 -16.39 -16.97
N ASN A 173 -11.83 -16.58 -17.31
CA ASN A 173 -12.94 -15.78 -16.78
C ASN A 173 -12.74 -14.24 -16.92
N GLY A 174 -12.00 -13.80 -17.95
CA GLY A 174 -11.70 -12.37 -18.20
C GLY A 174 -10.60 -11.79 -17.31
N VAL A 175 -9.92 -12.62 -16.51
CA VAL A 175 -8.74 -12.26 -15.71
C VAL A 175 -7.50 -12.80 -16.41
N LEU A 176 -6.46 -11.96 -16.48
CA LEU A 176 -5.17 -12.34 -17.03
C LEU A 176 -4.35 -12.96 -15.89
N LEU A 177 -4.09 -14.25 -16.01
CA LEU A 177 -3.29 -15.02 -15.07
C LEU A 177 -1.86 -15.07 -15.55
N ASP A 178 -0.97 -15.01 -14.57
CA ASP A 178 0.45 -15.18 -14.78
C ASP A 178 1.06 -15.85 -13.57
N ASP A 179 2.08 -16.67 -13.79
CA ASP A 179 2.88 -17.21 -12.72
C ASP A 179 3.82 -16.11 -12.26
N LEU A 180 3.76 -15.78 -10.96
CA LEU A 180 4.49 -14.64 -10.43
C LEU A 180 5.66 -15.11 -9.59
N PHE A 181 6.85 -14.59 -9.85
CA PHE A 181 8.02 -14.83 -9.01
C PHE A 181 8.28 -13.66 -8.07
N GLY A 182 8.66 -13.95 -6.83
CA GLY A 182 8.94 -12.91 -5.85
C GLY A 182 9.21 -13.46 -4.46
N TRP A 183 8.98 -12.64 -3.44
CA TRP A 183 9.24 -12.98 -2.05
C TRP A 183 7.95 -13.11 -1.25
N LEU A 184 7.79 -14.22 -0.51
CA LEU A 184 6.69 -14.44 0.42
C LEU A 184 7.16 -14.25 1.86
N VAL A 185 7.12 -13.00 2.30
CA VAL A 185 7.75 -12.55 3.54
C VAL A 185 6.75 -12.60 4.70
N PRO A 186 7.12 -13.12 5.89
CA PRO A 186 6.29 -13.03 7.09
C PRO A 186 5.87 -11.60 7.40
N THR A 187 4.60 -11.39 7.78
CA THR A 187 4.07 -10.05 8.09
C THR A 187 4.91 -9.29 9.12
N SER A 188 5.53 -9.99 10.07
CA SER A 188 6.43 -9.42 11.08
C SER A 188 7.71 -8.80 10.50
N LYS A 189 8.17 -9.26 9.33
CA LYS A 189 9.37 -8.75 8.63
C LYS A 189 9.03 -7.92 7.39
N ALA A 190 7.79 -7.99 6.92
CA ALA A 190 7.37 -7.38 5.65
C ALA A 190 7.69 -5.89 5.55
N SER A 191 7.55 -5.12 6.63
CA SER A 191 7.85 -3.67 6.61
C SER A 191 9.35 -3.34 6.53
N GLU A 192 10.21 -4.24 6.98
CA GLU A 192 11.65 -4.11 6.81
C GLU A 192 12.06 -4.43 5.37
N PHE A 193 11.58 -5.57 4.87
CA PHE A 193 11.78 -5.99 3.48
C PHE A 193 11.30 -4.92 2.50
N GLU A 194 10.08 -4.41 2.69
CA GLU A 194 9.45 -3.43 1.81
C GLU A 194 10.28 -2.16 1.62
N LYS A 195 10.98 -1.71 2.68
CA LYS A 195 11.88 -0.54 2.59
C LYS A 195 13.05 -0.79 1.65
N GLN A 196 13.66 -1.97 1.72
CA GLN A 196 14.79 -2.35 0.85
C GLN A 196 14.28 -2.58 -0.59
N PHE A 197 13.17 -3.31 -0.71
CA PHE A 197 12.49 -3.64 -1.95
C PHE A 197 12.12 -2.39 -2.77
N LEU A 198 11.49 -1.39 -2.16
CA LEU A 198 11.09 -0.14 -2.82
C LEU A 198 12.29 0.69 -3.28
N LYS A 199 13.42 0.61 -2.57
CA LYS A 199 14.67 1.30 -2.93
C LYS A 199 15.50 0.55 -3.97
N ARG A 200 15.12 -0.67 -4.34
CA ARG A 200 15.91 -1.57 -5.21
C ARG A 200 17.31 -1.82 -4.65
N GLU A 201 17.41 -1.89 -3.31
CA GLU A 201 18.62 -2.37 -2.65
C GLU A 201 18.80 -3.88 -2.93
N PRO A 202 20.03 -4.43 -2.86
CA PRO A 202 20.25 -5.87 -2.96
C PRO A 202 19.42 -6.64 -1.93
N LEU A 203 18.77 -7.73 -2.35
CA LEU A 203 17.84 -8.50 -1.53
C LEU A 203 18.31 -9.93 -1.22
N ASP A 204 19.59 -10.25 -1.48
CA ASP A 204 20.15 -11.61 -1.33
C ASP A 204 19.92 -12.21 0.07
N ALA A 205 19.87 -11.35 1.10
CA ALA A 205 19.57 -11.76 2.48
C ALA A 205 18.14 -12.28 2.69
N TRP A 206 17.29 -12.17 1.68
CA TRP A 206 15.88 -12.57 1.70
C TRP A 206 15.59 -13.74 0.75
N ASP A 207 16.61 -14.36 0.15
CA ASP A 207 16.44 -15.44 -0.83
C ASP A 207 15.68 -16.66 -0.27
N ASP A 208 15.76 -16.90 1.05
CA ASP A 208 14.97 -17.93 1.74
C ASP A 208 13.44 -17.73 1.62
N TYR A 209 13.01 -16.53 1.23
CA TYR A 209 11.60 -16.19 1.01
C TYR A 209 11.19 -16.20 -0.46
N LEU A 210 12.10 -16.49 -1.40
CA LEU A 210 11.77 -16.58 -2.82
C LEU A 210 10.78 -17.71 -3.05
N VAL A 211 9.72 -17.41 -3.79
CA VAL A 211 8.69 -18.37 -4.20
C VAL A 211 8.10 -17.96 -5.54
N TRP A 212 7.55 -18.95 -6.23
CA TRP A 212 6.54 -18.79 -7.26
C TRP A 212 5.15 -18.72 -6.63
N ALA A 213 4.30 -17.83 -7.13
CA ALA A 213 2.87 -17.80 -6.87
C ALA A 213 2.15 -18.29 -8.13
N ILE A 214 1.62 -19.50 -8.06
CA ILE A 214 1.02 -20.22 -9.18
C ILE A 214 -0.51 -20.11 -9.07
N PRO A 215 -1.18 -19.36 -9.95
CA PRO A 215 -2.63 -19.29 -9.97
C PRO A 215 -3.26 -20.51 -10.64
N SER A 216 -4.42 -20.91 -10.15
CA SER A 216 -5.26 -21.94 -10.75
C SER A 216 -6.74 -21.57 -10.67
N TYR A 217 -7.52 -21.99 -11.66
CA TYR A 217 -8.98 -21.87 -11.62
C TYR A 217 -9.63 -23.24 -11.48
N GLU A 218 -10.45 -23.38 -10.45
CA GLU A 218 -11.39 -24.49 -10.34
C GLU A 218 -12.82 -23.93 -10.44
N GLY A 219 -13.41 -24.05 -11.63
CA GLY A 219 -14.70 -23.46 -11.96
C GLY A 219 -14.66 -21.93 -11.98
N GLN A 220 -15.31 -21.30 -10.99
CA GLN A 220 -15.33 -19.83 -10.81
C GLN A 220 -14.38 -19.34 -9.71
N THR A 221 -13.70 -20.24 -9.02
CA THR A 221 -12.82 -19.90 -7.89
C THR A 221 -11.38 -19.78 -8.38
N LEU A 222 -10.75 -18.64 -8.11
CA LEU A 222 -9.32 -18.45 -8.28
C LEU A 222 -8.60 -18.86 -6.99
N THR A 223 -7.64 -19.76 -7.11
CA THR A 223 -6.71 -20.17 -6.05
C THR A 223 -5.29 -19.80 -6.44
N VAL A 224 -4.45 -19.56 -5.44
CA VAL A 224 -3.02 -19.26 -5.62
C VAL A 224 -2.24 -20.13 -4.66
N GLU A 225 -1.33 -20.93 -5.21
CA GLU A 225 -0.40 -21.76 -4.45
C GLU A 225 0.99 -21.13 -4.49
N PHE A 226 1.77 -21.34 -3.42
CA PHE A 226 3.14 -20.84 -3.34
C PHE A 226 4.13 -21.99 -3.36
N GLU A 227 5.04 -21.98 -4.33
CA GLU A 227 6.04 -23.03 -4.55
C GLU A 227 7.45 -22.43 -4.44
N GLN A 228 8.37 -23.12 -3.76
CA GLN A 228 9.79 -22.73 -3.68
C GLN A 228 10.60 -23.41 -4.78
#